data_AF-A0A0S7ZAB9-F1
#
_entry.id   AF-A0A0S7ZAB9-F1
#
_cell.length_a   1.000
_cell.length_b   1.000
_cell.length_c   1.000
_cell.angle_alpha   90.00
_cell.angle_beta   90.00
_cell.angle_gamma   90.00
#
_symmetry.space_group_name_H-M   'P 1'
#
loop_
_entity.id
_entity.type
_entity.pdbx_description
1 polymer ?
#
loop_
_entity_poly.entity_id
_entity_poly.type
_entity_poly.pdbx_seq_one_letter_code
_entity_poly.pdbx_strand_id
1 'polypeptide(L)'
;MAASLFLGCHGWNHADWVGPYYERGSGEFERLSRYAGDFPTVEVPDTFAGIPPISLVGRWRDAVPDTFQFAFKVPQQITHERRFVDTGRLLSRFLERLTPLENRLGPLLLTVSARIAPTGETRRALKHLIQSLPAGFKWVLECRRRGWLTAALLDLLRSRNVALALADDRWVRRRLMLDLACLPTADFAYVRWVTRNAERTGRSLHPDSFQRTLSMWSPSIAELRERVTCVFGYFSNRFGGDAFPQRAAILQGLVDRNPHPTPEANPLLPTSQLCIFCRNESTRCRCPDQTDES
;
A
#
# COMPACT_ATOMS: atom_id res chain seq x y z
N MET A 1 -14.42 14.06 13.24
CA MET A 1 -14.94 12.86 12.56
C MET A 1 -13.96 11.72 12.75
N ALA A 2 -14.43 10.50 12.98
CA ALA A 2 -13.54 9.33 13.11
C ALA A 2 -12.81 9.06 11.79
N ALA A 3 -11.55 8.62 11.85
CA ALA A 3 -10.76 8.32 10.66
C ALA A 3 -11.47 7.31 9.73
N SER A 4 -11.30 7.51 8.41
CA SER A 4 -11.77 6.57 7.38
C SER A 4 -11.06 5.23 7.51
N LEU A 5 -11.74 4.11 7.27
CA LEU A 5 -11.19 2.76 7.53
C LEU A 5 -11.24 1.86 6.29
N PHE A 6 -10.16 1.81 5.50
CA PHE A 6 -10.09 1.08 4.23
C PHE A 6 -9.59 -0.33 4.51
N LEU A 7 -10.49 -1.31 4.56
CA LEU A 7 -10.14 -2.71 4.76
C LEU A 7 -10.27 -3.51 3.46
N GLY A 8 -9.26 -4.29 3.16
CA GLY A 8 -9.25 -5.15 1.99
C GLY A 8 -8.26 -6.30 2.10
N CYS A 9 -7.91 -6.88 0.96
CA CYS A 9 -7.08 -8.07 0.87
C CYS A 9 -5.78 -7.79 0.11
N HIS A 10 -4.80 -8.66 0.29
CA HIS A 10 -3.65 -8.75 -0.60
C HIS A 10 -4.09 -9.44 -1.90
N GLY A 11 -4.43 -8.64 -2.91
CA GLY A 11 -4.96 -9.08 -4.19
C GLY A 11 -6.42 -9.55 -4.11
N TRP A 12 -7.05 -9.61 -5.29
CA TRP A 12 -8.43 -10.06 -5.47
C TRP A 12 -8.51 -11.35 -6.30
N ASN A 13 -7.54 -11.63 -7.17
CA ASN A 13 -7.62 -12.69 -8.17
C ASN A 13 -7.02 -14.03 -7.69
N HIS A 14 -7.65 -14.65 -6.69
CA HIS A 14 -7.20 -15.95 -6.17
C HIS A 14 -8.05 -17.10 -6.71
N ALA A 15 -7.40 -18.17 -7.15
CA ALA A 15 -8.06 -19.30 -7.80
C ALA A 15 -9.01 -20.07 -6.86
N ASP A 16 -8.65 -20.15 -5.58
CA ASP A 16 -9.43 -20.78 -4.51
C ASP A 16 -10.68 -19.99 -4.12
N TRP A 17 -10.87 -18.77 -4.63
CA TRP A 17 -12.09 -17.99 -4.45
C TRP A 17 -13.13 -18.30 -5.55
N VAL A 18 -12.74 -18.99 -6.63
CA VAL A 18 -13.63 -19.34 -7.74
C VAL A 18 -14.52 -20.53 -7.36
N GLY A 19 -15.83 -20.33 -7.38
CA GLY A 19 -16.84 -21.24 -6.84
C GLY A 19 -17.40 -20.73 -5.52
N PRO A 20 -16.59 -20.63 -4.44
CA PRO A 20 -17.07 -20.16 -3.14
C PRO A 20 -17.46 -18.67 -3.10
N TYR A 21 -16.77 -17.81 -3.87
CA TYR A 21 -16.97 -16.35 -3.83
C TYR A 21 -17.15 -15.74 -5.22
N TYR A 22 -16.38 -16.18 -6.21
CA TYR A 22 -16.53 -15.78 -7.61
C TYR A 22 -17.29 -16.82 -8.42
N GLU A 23 -18.04 -16.36 -9.42
CA GLU A 23 -18.68 -17.24 -10.38
C GLU A 23 -17.64 -18.04 -11.18
N ARG A 24 -17.95 -19.30 -11.49
CA ARG A 24 -17.08 -20.14 -12.33
C ARG A 24 -17.03 -19.56 -13.74
N GLY A 25 -15.82 -19.46 -14.30
CA GLY A 25 -15.61 -18.87 -15.62
C GLY A 25 -15.42 -17.35 -15.62
N SER A 26 -15.62 -16.67 -14.48
CA SER A 26 -15.40 -15.21 -14.39
C SER A 26 -13.97 -14.81 -14.74
N GLY A 27 -13.84 -13.74 -15.52
CA GLY A 27 -12.56 -13.11 -15.86
C GLY A 27 -11.99 -12.26 -14.72
N GLU A 28 -10.71 -11.88 -14.80
CA GLU A 28 -10.04 -11.07 -13.76
C GLU A 28 -10.77 -9.75 -13.43
N PHE A 29 -11.30 -9.06 -14.46
CA PHE A 29 -11.96 -7.77 -14.28
C PHE A 29 -13.38 -7.90 -13.72
N GLU A 30 -14.10 -8.97 -14.05
CA GLU A 30 -15.38 -9.29 -13.42
C GLU A 30 -15.19 -9.61 -11.94
N ARG A 31 -14.12 -10.35 -11.61
CA ARG A 31 -13.74 -10.61 -10.22
C ARG A 31 -13.36 -9.34 -9.48
N LEU A 32 -12.61 -8.43 -10.12
CA LEU A 32 -12.26 -7.13 -9.54
C LEU A 32 -13.51 -6.29 -9.28
N SER A 33 -14.44 -6.24 -10.24
CA SER A 33 -15.70 -5.51 -10.09
C SER A 33 -16.56 -6.09 -8.95
N ARG A 34 -16.69 -7.41 -8.88
CA ARG A 34 -17.35 -8.09 -7.77
C ARG A 34 -16.69 -7.77 -6.43
N TYR A 35 -15.36 -7.87 -6.38
CA TYR A 35 -14.57 -7.57 -5.17
C TYR A 35 -14.78 -6.12 -4.71
N ALA A 36 -14.80 -5.17 -5.64
CA ALA A 36 -14.98 -3.75 -5.35
C ALA A 36 -16.40 -3.40 -4.88
N GLY A 37 -17.39 -4.26 -5.12
CA GLY A 37 -18.72 -4.15 -4.52
C GLY A 37 -18.73 -4.48 -3.02
N ASP A 38 -17.77 -5.28 -2.57
CA ASP A 38 -17.70 -5.80 -1.20
C ASP A 38 -16.61 -5.12 -0.35
N PHE A 39 -15.57 -4.58 -0.99
CA PHE A 39 -14.44 -3.95 -0.33
C PHE A 39 -14.07 -2.60 -0.95
N PRO A 40 -13.69 -1.60 -0.16
CA PRO A 40 -13.33 -0.27 -0.63
C PRO A 40 -11.87 -0.15 -1.09
N THR A 41 -11.05 -1.18 -0.89
CA THR A 41 -9.63 -1.14 -1.23
C THR A 41 -9.05 -2.51 -1.54
N VAL A 42 -7.94 -2.55 -2.28
CA VAL A 42 -7.11 -3.75 -2.44
C VAL A 42 -5.62 -3.39 -2.47
N GLU A 43 -4.78 -4.24 -1.86
CA GLU A 43 -3.33 -4.16 -2.04
C GLU A 43 -2.93 -5.05 -3.22
N VAL A 44 -2.56 -4.45 -4.35
CA VAL A 44 -2.13 -5.12 -5.57
C VAL A 44 -0.73 -5.73 -5.35
N PRO A 45 -0.59 -7.06 -5.32
CA PRO A 45 0.70 -7.70 -5.05
C PRO A 45 1.57 -7.81 -6.31
N ASP A 46 0.96 -7.87 -7.49
CA ASP A 46 1.63 -8.22 -8.75
C ASP A 46 2.66 -7.19 -9.20
N THR A 47 2.48 -5.93 -8.82
CA THR A 47 3.43 -4.85 -9.12
C THR A 47 4.78 -5.01 -8.41
N PHE A 48 4.86 -5.93 -7.44
CA PHE A 48 6.13 -6.31 -6.81
C PHE A 48 7.07 -6.99 -7.81
N ALA A 49 6.54 -7.79 -8.74
CA ALA A 49 7.35 -8.51 -9.73
C ALA A 49 7.75 -7.62 -10.92
N GLY A 50 6.99 -6.56 -11.21
CA GLY A 50 7.27 -5.66 -12.33
C GLY A 50 6.32 -4.48 -12.42
N ILE A 51 6.68 -3.50 -13.25
CA ILE A 51 5.83 -2.34 -13.51
C ILE A 51 4.71 -2.74 -14.50
N PRO A 52 3.43 -2.56 -14.15
CA PRO A 52 2.33 -2.94 -15.03
C PRO A 52 2.25 -2.02 -16.27
N PRO A 53 1.72 -2.52 -17.39
CA PRO A 53 1.42 -1.67 -18.54
C PRO A 53 0.29 -0.69 -18.21
N ILE A 54 0.37 0.52 -18.77
CA ILE A 54 -0.58 1.60 -18.49
C ILE A 54 -2.02 1.23 -18.90
N SER A 55 -2.18 0.44 -19.95
CA SER A 55 -3.48 -0.06 -20.41
C SER A 55 -4.15 -0.99 -19.39
N LEU A 56 -3.37 -1.84 -18.70
CA LEU A 56 -3.89 -2.69 -17.63
C LEU A 56 -4.37 -1.85 -16.45
N VAL A 57 -3.59 -0.85 -16.06
CA VAL A 57 -3.94 0.08 -14.98
C VAL A 57 -5.23 0.84 -15.29
N GLY A 58 -5.40 1.31 -16.53
CA GLY A 58 -6.66 1.92 -16.98
C GLY A 58 -7.84 0.96 -16.86
N ARG A 59 -7.68 -0.31 -17.25
CA ARG A 59 -8.74 -1.31 -17.10
C ARG A 59 -9.07 -1.63 -15.64
N TRP A 60 -8.10 -1.59 -14.73
CA TRP A 60 -8.37 -1.72 -13.29
C TRP A 60 -9.19 -0.55 -12.76
N ARG A 61 -8.88 0.70 -13.17
CA ARG A 61 -9.69 1.88 -12.83
C ARG A 61 -11.13 1.69 -13.27
N ASP A 62 -11.33 1.30 -14.53
CA ASP A 62 -12.66 1.20 -15.13
C ASP A 62 -13.53 0.09 -14.51
N ALA A 63 -12.90 -0.90 -13.86
CA ALA A 63 -13.59 -2.00 -13.20
C ALA A 63 -14.12 -1.67 -11.79
N VAL A 64 -13.80 -0.49 -11.22
CA VAL A 64 -14.12 -0.15 -9.83
C VAL A 64 -14.74 1.25 -9.65
N PRO A 65 -15.53 1.48 -8.58
CA PRO A 65 -16.09 2.79 -8.28
C PRO A 65 -15.02 3.88 -8.04
N ASP A 66 -15.40 5.15 -8.20
CA ASP A 66 -14.50 6.32 -7.95
C ASP A 66 -13.99 6.41 -6.51
N THR A 67 -14.69 5.78 -5.56
CA THR A 67 -14.33 5.76 -4.14
C THR A 67 -13.32 4.67 -3.79
N PHE A 68 -13.08 3.72 -4.69
CA PHE A 68 -12.19 2.59 -4.44
C PHE A 68 -10.73 3.04 -4.39
N GLN A 69 -9.93 2.43 -3.52
CA GLN A 69 -8.50 2.72 -3.39
C GLN A 69 -7.64 1.51 -3.77
N PHE A 70 -6.65 1.72 -4.62
CA PHE A 70 -5.62 0.71 -4.90
C PHE A 70 -4.36 1.04 -4.11
N ALA A 71 -3.93 0.14 -3.22
CA ALA A 71 -2.57 0.17 -2.70
C ALA A 71 -1.65 -0.68 -3.59
N PHE A 72 -0.41 -0.24 -3.78
CA PHE A 72 0.55 -0.97 -4.60
C PHE A 72 1.82 -1.29 -3.84
N LYS A 73 2.38 -2.47 -4.09
CA LYS A 73 3.78 -2.72 -3.77
C LYS A 73 4.67 -2.07 -4.80
N VAL A 74 5.64 -1.29 -4.33
CA VAL A 74 6.71 -0.77 -5.17
C VAL A 74 7.55 -1.96 -5.68
N PRO A 75 7.94 -1.98 -6.97
CA PRO A 75 8.69 -3.08 -7.56
C PRO A 75 9.90 -3.54 -6.74
N GLN A 76 10.11 -4.85 -6.65
CA GLN A 76 11.22 -5.45 -5.90
C GLN A 76 12.58 -4.99 -6.42
N GLN A 77 12.65 -4.61 -7.70
CA GLN A 77 13.88 -4.06 -8.28
C GLN A 77 14.35 -2.80 -7.53
N ILE A 78 13.44 -1.98 -6.98
CA ILE A 78 13.77 -0.80 -6.18
C ILE A 78 14.28 -1.19 -4.78
N THR A 79 13.59 -2.12 -4.13
CA THR A 79 13.77 -2.39 -2.69
C THR A 79 14.68 -3.57 -2.36
N HIS A 80 14.75 -4.57 -3.24
CA HIS A 80 15.46 -5.84 -3.04
C HIS A 80 16.72 -5.94 -3.90
N GLU A 81 16.60 -5.68 -5.20
CA GLU A 81 17.70 -5.85 -6.15
C GLU A 81 18.68 -4.67 -6.06
N ARG A 82 18.19 -3.44 -6.26
CA ARG A 82 19.01 -2.22 -6.17
C ARG A 82 19.26 -1.74 -4.74
N ARG A 83 18.56 -2.31 -3.75
CA ARG A 83 18.69 -1.97 -2.33
C ARG A 83 18.68 -0.45 -2.10
N PHE A 84 17.69 0.21 -2.70
CA PHE A 84 17.43 1.65 -2.60
C PHE A 84 18.39 2.58 -3.38
N VAL A 85 19.44 2.04 -4.01
CA VAL A 85 20.46 2.82 -4.75
C VAL A 85 20.03 3.06 -6.21
N ASP A 86 20.22 4.27 -6.72
CA ASP A 86 19.94 4.66 -8.11
C ASP A 86 18.53 4.25 -8.60
N THR A 87 17.53 4.45 -7.75
CA THR A 87 16.15 3.99 -8.00
C THR A 87 15.24 5.04 -8.62
N GLY A 88 15.69 6.31 -8.73
CA GLY A 88 14.85 7.45 -9.14
C GLY A 88 14.12 7.24 -10.47
N ARG A 89 14.84 6.89 -11.55
CA ARG A 89 14.22 6.66 -12.87
C ARG A 89 13.19 5.52 -12.86
N LEU A 90 13.45 4.48 -12.09
CA LEU A 90 12.55 3.33 -11.99
C LEU A 90 11.30 3.68 -11.17
N LEU A 91 11.46 4.45 -10.11
CA LEU A 91 10.36 4.98 -9.30
C LEU A 91 9.47 5.91 -10.13
N SER A 92 10.05 6.86 -10.88
CA SER A 92 9.28 7.75 -11.76
C SER A 92 8.49 6.97 -12.80
N ARG A 93 9.13 6.00 -13.48
CA ARG A 93 8.44 5.14 -14.45
C ARG A 93 7.30 4.36 -13.80
N PHE A 94 7.47 3.88 -12.56
CA PHE A 94 6.41 3.18 -11.84
C PHE A 94 5.23 4.12 -11.56
N LEU A 95 5.49 5.32 -11.03
CA LEU A 95 4.47 6.33 -10.73
C LEU A 95 3.73 6.79 -11.98
N GLU A 96 4.44 7.05 -13.08
CA GLU A 96 3.86 7.41 -14.38
C GLU A 96 2.84 6.37 -14.85
N ARG A 97 3.11 5.07 -14.65
CA ARG A 97 2.19 3.99 -15.05
C ARG A 97 0.94 3.91 -14.18
N LEU A 98 0.99 4.44 -12.96
CA LEU A 98 -0.16 4.49 -12.05
C LEU A 98 -1.03 5.74 -12.24
N THR A 99 -0.59 6.73 -13.03
CA THR A 99 -1.34 7.97 -13.28
C THR A 99 -2.79 7.78 -13.72
N PRO A 100 -3.18 6.74 -14.50
CA PRO A 100 -4.59 6.58 -14.87
C PRO A 100 -5.52 6.38 -13.69
N LEU A 101 -5.04 5.93 -12.53
CA LEU A 101 -5.90 5.68 -11.36
C LEU A 101 -6.46 6.94 -10.73
N GLU A 102 -5.85 8.10 -10.98
CA GLU A 102 -6.33 9.40 -10.48
C GLU A 102 -6.58 9.36 -8.96
N ASN A 103 -7.81 9.66 -8.54
CA ASN A 103 -8.23 9.66 -7.13
C ASN A 103 -8.26 8.27 -6.48
N ARG A 104 -8.20 7.19 -7.25
CA ARG A 104 -8.15 5.79 -6.77
C ARG A 104 -6.74 5.33 -6.41
N LEU A 105 -5.71 6.15 -6.64
CA LEU A 105 -4.34 5.82 -6.23
C LEU A 105 -4.20 5.98 -4.70
N GLY A 106 -4.17 4.83 -4.03
CA GLY A 106 -3.96 4.72 -2.60
C GLY A 106 -2.47 4.60 -2.21
N PRO A 107 -2.17 3.93 -1.09
CA PRO A 107 -0.81 3.84 -0.57
C PRO A 107 0.20 3.08 -1.44
N LEU A 108 1.46 3.50 -1.39
CA LEU A 108 2.59 2.89 -2.09
C LEU A 108 3.57 2.28 -1.10
N LEU A 109 3.63 0.95 -1.10
CA LEU A 109 4.36 0.16 -0.12
C LEU A 109 5.77 -0.21 -0.58
N LEU A 110 6.77 0.34 0.12
CA LEU A 110 8.18 -0.02 0.06
C LEU A 110 8.47 -1.11 1.10
N THR A 111 8.84 -2.32 0.68
CA THR A 111 9.18 -3.40 1.61
C THR A 111 10.69 -3.64 1.71
N VAL A 112 11.25 -3.43 2.90
CA VAL A 112 12.63 -3.81 3.22
C VAL A 112 12.68 -5.29 3.61
N SER A 113 13.31 -6.09 2.75
CA SER A 113 13.44 -7.53 2.94
C SER A 113 14.12 -7.91 4.25
N ALA A 114 13.74 -9.06 4.82
CA ALA A 114 14.45 -9.66 5.96
C ALA A 114 15.92 -10.02 5.64
N ARG A 115 16.25 -10.15 4.34
CA ARG A 115 17.60 -10.44 3.86
C ARG A 115 18.52 -9.22 3.86
N ILE A 116 17.99 -8.00 3.96
CA ILE A 116 18.80 -6.76 3.95
C ILE A 116 19.06 -6.34 5.39
N ALA A 117 20.32 -6.37 5.80
CA ALA A 117 20.75 -5.93 7.13
C ALA A 117 20.80 -4.40 7.24
N PRO A 118 20.51 -3.83 8.42
CA PRO A 118 20.56 -2.38 8.67
C PRO A 118 22.00 -1.90 8.94
N THR A 119 22.90 -2.08 7.97
CA THR A 119 24.28 -1.57 8.02
C THR A 119 24.32 -0.06 7.84
N GLY A 120 25.46 0.58 8.12
CA GLY A 120 25.62 2.03 7.88
C GLY A 120 25.34 2.42 6.43
N GLU A 121 25.78 1.60 5.48
CA GLU A 121 25.55 1.81 4.04
C GLU A 121 24.06 1.70 3.66
N THR A 122 23.39 0.59 4.03
CA THR A 122 21.99 0.39 3.66
C THR A 122 21.06 1.37 4.37
N ARG A 123 21.41 1.84 5.58
CA ARG A 123 20.70 2.94 6.26
C ARG A 123 20.84 4.25 5.52
N ARG A 124 22.04 4.59 5.02
CA ARG A 124 22.25 5.79 4.20
C ARG A 124 21.44 5.72 2.90
N ALA A 125 21.48 4.57 2.22
CA ALA A 125 20.71 4.36 0.98
C ALA A 125 19.18 4.49 1.23
N LEU A 126 18.65 3.85 2.27
CA LEU A 126 17.24 3.95 2.63
C LEU A 126 16.86 5.39 3.02
N LYS A 127 17.70 6.08 3.80
CA LYS A 127 17.48 7.48 4.16
C LYS A 127 17.40 8.36 2.91
N HIS A 128 18.35 8.19 1.99
CA HIS A 128 18.36 8.95 0.74
C HIS A 128 17.10 8.70 -0.10
N LEU A 129 16.67 7.43 -0.22
CA LEU A 129 15.40 7.10 -0.88
C LEU A 129 14.22 7.81 -0.23
N ILE A 130 14.05 7.70 1.09
CA ILE A 130 12.93 8.33 1.83
C ILE A 130 12.92 9.86 1.65
N GLN A 131 14.10 10.48 1.65
CA GLN A 131 14.24 11.91 1.43
C GLN A 131 13.90 12.33 -0.01
N SER A 132 14.16 11.46 -0.99
CA SER A 132 13.89 11.73 -2.41
C SER A 132 12.49 11.31 -2.87
N LEU A 133 11.69 10.68 -2.01
CA LEU A 133 10.30 10.32 -2.35
C LEU A 133 9.49 11.56 -2.76
N PRO A 134 8.82 11.53 -3.93
CA PRO A 134 7.94 12.61 -4.36
C PRO A 134 6.81 12.87 -3.35
N ALA A 135 6.49 14.15 -3.15
CA ALA A 135 5.33 14.56 -2.35
C ALA A 135 4.01 14.20 -3.06
N GLY A 136 2.89 14.27 -2.34
CA GLY A 136 1.55 14.01 -2.89
C GLY A 136 1.14 12.54 -2.97
N PHE A 137 2.03 11.61 -2.60
CA PHE A 137 1.73 10.18 -2.52
C PHE A 137 1.71 9.68 -1.07
N LYS A 138 0.85 8.69 -0.81
CA LYS A 138 0.76 8.00 0.49
C LYS A 138 1.84 6.92 0.60
N TRP A 139 3.07 7.30 0.92
CA TRP A 139 4.19 6.35 1.02
C TRP A 139 4.14 5.52 2.29
N VAL A 140 4.48 4.24 2.17
CA VAL A 140 4.52 3.30 3.29
C VAL A 140 5.85 2.55 3.29
N LEU A 141 6.48 2.39 4.45
CA LEU A 141 7.67 1.58 4.63
C LEU A 141 7.39 0.36 5.52
N GLU A 142 7.62 -0.84 5.00
CA GLU A 142 7.62 -2.09 5.78
C GLU A 142 9.05 -2.54 6.09
N CYS A 143 9.34 -2.80 7.37
CA CYS A 143 10.62 -3.31 7.81
C CYS A 143 10.52 -4.74 8.35
N ARG A 144 11.10 -5.71 7.64
CA ARG A 144 11.10 -7.14 8.06
C ARG A 144 12.27 -7.53 8.97
N ARG A 145 12.91 -6.56 9.63
CA ARG A 145 13.87 -6.82 10.71
C ARG A 145 13.74 -5.73 11.78
N ARG A 146 13.72 -6.14 13.05
CA ARG A 146 13.67 -5.23 14.21
C ARG A 146 14.78 -4.17 14.17
N GLY A 147 15.98 -4.52 13.70
CA GLY A 147 17.12 -3.59 13.68
C GLY A 147 16.89 -2.32 12.84
N TRP A 148 15.93 -2.32 11.90
CA TRP A 148 15.56 -1.11 11.16
C TRP A 148 14.74 -0.12 12.01
N LEU A 149 13.97 -0.61 12.98
CA LEU A 149 13.01 0.16 13.78
C LEU A 149 13.70 0.93 14.91
N THR A 150 14.44 1.97 14.52
CA THR A 150 15.15 2.90 15.43
C THR A 150 14.42 4.23 15.51
N ALA A 151 14.55 4.97 16.62
CA ALA A 151 13.98 6.31 16.77
C ALA A 151 14.31 7.22 15.56
N ALA A 152 15.59 7.25 15.15
CA ALA A 152 16.04 8.02 13.99
C ALA A 152 15.32 7.66 12.67
N LEU A 153 14.91 6.38 12.48
CA LEU A 153 14.11 6.01 11.30
C LEU A 153 12.68 6.50 11.47
N LEU A 154 12.06 6.29 12.63
CA LEU A 154 10.68 6.72 12.89
C LEU A 154 10.53 8.24 12.77
N ASP A 155 11.50 9.01 13.24
CA ASP A 155 11.51 10.48 13.12
C ASP A 155 11.70 10.92 11.67
N LEU A 156 12.54 10.23 10.90
CA LEU A 156 12.67 10.46 9.47
C LEU A 156 11.33 10.21 8.75
N LEU A 157 10.65 9.10 9.06
CA LEU A 157 9.35 8.77 8.49
C LEU A 157 8.31 9.88 8.81
N ARG A 158 8.23 10.33 10.08
CA ARG A 158 7.38 11.45 10.51
C ARG A 158 7.65 12.73 9.72
N SER A 159 8.92 13.12 9.61
CA SER A 159 9.30 14.35 8.90
C SER A 159 8.96 14.35 7.40
N ARG A 160 8.69 13.17 6.83
CA ARG A 160 8.39 12.97 5.41
C ARG A 160 6.95 12.47 5.17
N ASN A 161 6.12 12.40 6.22
CA ASN A 161 4.77 11.84 6.17
C ASN A 161 4.72 10.44 5.52
N VAL A 162 5.67 9.57 5.89
CA VAL A 162 5.73 8.18 5.42
C VAL A 162 5.19 7.26 6.50
N ALA A 163 4.15 6.49 6.21
CA ALA A 163 3.58 5.57 7.17
C ALA A 163 4.51 4.37 7.39
N LEU A 164 4.72 3.97 8.64
CA LEU A 164 5.30 2.67 8.95
C LEU A 164 4.22 1.61 8.74
N ALA A 165 4.51 0.57 7.95
CA ALA A 165 3.62 -0.58 7.86
C ALA A 165 3.64 -1.36 9.19
N LEU A 166 2.49 -1.38 9.86
CA LEU A 166 2.23 -2.18 11.05
C LEU A 166 1.91 -3.61 10.62
N ALA A 167 2.96 -4.37 10.28
CA ALA A 167 2.84 -5.72 9.77
C ALA A 167 2.81 -6.76 10.90
N ASP A 168 1.65 -7.36 11.14
CA ASP A 168 1.52 -8.56 11.95
C ASP A 168 2.00 -9.76 11.15
N ASP A 169 3.30 -10.05 11.23
CA ASP A 169 3.94 -11.13 10.50
C ASP A 169 4.93 -11.93 11.36
N ARG A 170 5.69 -12.84 10.74
CA ARG A 170 6.72 -13.65 11.41
C ARG A 170 8.03 -12.90 11.73
N TRP A 171 8.26 -11.76 11.10
CA TRP A 171 9.57 -11.08 11.07
C TRP A 171 9.75 -10.14 12.24
N VAL A 172 8.68 -9.42 12.61
CA VAL A 172 8.67 -8.56 13.78
C VAL A 172 7.56 -8.99 14.74
N ARG A 173 7.85 -8.96 16.05
CA ARG A 173 6.89 -9.39 17.07
C ARG A 173 5.68 -8.46 17.08
N ARG A 174 4.48 -9.04 17.04
CA ARG A 174 3.18 -8.32 17.13
C ARG A 174 3.18 -7.25 18.22
N ARG A 175 3.66 -7.59 19.43
CA ARG A 175 3.70 -6.65 20.56
C ARG A 175 4.38 -5.33 20.18
N LEU A 176 5.52 -5.39 19.49
CA LEU A 176 6.20 -4.18 19.04
C LEU A 176 5.37 -3.39 18.02
N MET A 177 4.63 -4.06 17.14
CA MET A 177 3.75 -3.38 16.18
C MET A 177 2.56 -2.71 16.86
N LEU A 178 1.99 -3.35 17.89
CA LEU A 178 0.93 -2.75 18.71
C LEU A 178 1.47 -1.53 19.48
N ASP A 179 2.65 -1.63 20.08
CA ASP A 179 3.30 -0.49 20.77
C ASP A 179 3.57 0.68 19.80
N LEU A 180 3.94 0.39 18.54
CA LEU A 180 4.20 1.40 17.51
C LEU A 180 2.91 1.98 16.91
N ALA A 181 1.76 1.30 17.04
CA ALA A 181 0.47 1.82 16.57
C ALA A 181 0.06 3.11 17.31
N CYS A 182 0.47 3.26 18.57
CA CYS A 182 0.23 4.48 19.35
C CYS A 182 1.08 5.67 18.88
N LEU A 183 2.04 5.45 17.98
CA LEU A 183 3.06 6.42 17.56
C LEU A 183 3.13 6.56 16.03
N PRO A 184 2.02 6.93 15.35
CA PRO A 184 1.96 6.99 13.89
C PRO A 184 3.07 7.88 13.30
N THR A 185 3.52 7.51 12.11
CA THR A 185 4.59 8.23 11.39
C THR A 185 4.10 9.02 10.19
N ALA A 186 2.79 9.04 9.97
CA ALA A 186 2.12 9.82 8.95
C ALA A 186 0.72 10.22 9.43
N ASP A 187 0.06 11.10 8.68
CA ASP A 187 -1.34 11.48 8.84
C ASP A 187 -2.33 10.36 8.44
N PHE A 188 -1.82 9.20 8.03
CA PHE A 188 -2.54 7.95 7.79
C PHE A 188 -1.80 6.76 8.39
N ALA A 189 -2.51 5.64 8.59
CA ALA A 189 -1.93 4.39 9.07
C ALA A 189 -2.05 3.27 8.03
N TYR A 190 -1.13 2.31 8.10
CA TYR A 190 -1.11 1.15 7.22
C TYR A 190 -0.86 -0.12 8.04
N VAL A 191 -1.84 -1.03 8.06
CA VAL A 191 -1.80 -2.28 8.84
C VAL A 191 -1.83 -3.46 7.89
N ARG A 192 -1.01 -4.48 8.17
CA ARG A 192 -0.97 -5.71 7.38
C ARG A 192 -1.08 -6.92 8.27
N TRP A 193 -2.04 -7.79 7.99
CA TRP A 193 -2.18 -9.06 8.69
C TRP A 193 -1.68 -10.19 7.80
N VAL A 194 -0.48 -10.69 8.11
CA VAL A 194 0.22 -11.74 7.36
C VAL A 194 0.33 -12.99 8.22
N THR A 195 -0.11 -14.13 7.69
CA THR A 195 -0.08 -15.44 8.38
C THR A 195 1.30 -15.73 9.01
N ARG A 196 1.32 -16.08 10.30
CA ARG A 196 2.57 -16.37 11.05
C ARG A 196 2.99 -17.82 10.78
N ASN A 197 4.30 -18.07 10.66
CA ASN A 197 4.84 -19.40 10.30
C ASN A 197 4.37 -20.59 11.16
N ALA A 198 3.94 -20.40 12.41
CA ALA A 198 3.39 -21.48 13.25
C ALA A 198 2.06 -22.04 12.71
N GLU A 199 1.40 -21.29 11.83
CA GLU A 199 0.18 -21.63 11.11
C GLU A 199 0.47 -22.31 9.75
N ARG A 200 1.76 -22.57 9.45
CA ARG A 200 2.25 -23.15 8.18
C ARG A 200 2.40 -24.68 8.23
N THR A 201 2.17 -25.31 9.39
CA THR A 201 2.39 -26.74 9.64
C THR A 201 1.20 -27.63 9.25
N GLY A 202 0.22 -27.11 8.49
CA GLY A 202 -0.84 -27.93 7.90
C GLY A 202 -1.98 -28.33 8.85
N ARG A 203 -2.03 -27.81 10.08
CA ARG A 203 -3.28 -27.81 10.84
C ARG A 203 -4.14 -26.67 10.33
N SER A 204 -5.28 -27.01 9.72
CA SER A 204 -6.30 -26.07 9.24
C SER A 204 -6.37 -24.85 10.13
N LEU A 205 -6.16 -23.67 9.55
CA LEU A 205 -6.37 -22.40 10.22
C LEU A 205 -7.84 -22.36 10.66
N HIS A 206 -8.08 -22.65 11.94
CA HIS A 206 -9.41 -22.52 12.54
C HIS A 206 -9.90 -21.08 12.29
N PRO A 207 -11.16 -20.87 11.83
CA PRO A 207 -11.74 -19.54 11.60
C PRO A 207 -11.49 -18.55 12.75
N ASP A 208 -11.48 -19.03 13.99
CA ASP A 208 -11.21 -18.29 15.23
C ASP A 208 -9.86 -17.55 15.26
N SER A 209 -8.84 -18.02 14.51
CA SER A 209 -7.52 -17.37 14.46
C SER A 209 -7.59 -15.96 13.84
N PHE A 210 -8.46 -15.77 12.86
CA PHE A 210 -8.69 -14.49 12.21
C PHE A 210 -9.38 -13.51 13.16
N GLN A 211 -10.49 -13.95 13.76
CA GLN A 211 -11.25 -13.13 14.69
C GLN A 211 -10.44 -12.79 15.94
N ARG A 212 -9.65 -13.74 16.47
CA ARG A 212 -8.70 -13.48 17.56
C ARG A 212 -7.66 -12.44 17.18
N THR A 213 -7.13 -12.50 15.95
CA THR A 213 -6.18 -11.49 15.46
C THR A 213 -6.83 -10.12 15.40
N LEU A 214 -8.04 -10.01 14.84
CA LEU A 214 -8.81 -8.76 14.83
C LEU A 214 -9.06 -8.22 16.24
N SER A 215 -9.51 -9.06 17.17
CA SER A 215 -9.75 -8.66 18.57
C SER A 215 -8.49 -8.12 19.25
N MET A 216 -7.31 -8.70 18.98
CA MET A 216 -6.04 -8.19 19.50
C MET A 216 -5.67 -6.81 18.92
N TRP A 217 -6.01 -6.55 17.66
CA TRP A 217 -5.70 -5.29 16.98
C TRP A 217 -6.76 -4.21 17.19
N SER A 218 -7.99 -4.58 17.56
CA SER A 218 -9.12 -3.64 17.68
C SER A 218 -8.83 -2.42 18.55
N PRO A 219 -8.21 -2.54 19.75
CA PRO A 219 -7.88 -1.36 20.55
C PRO A 219 -6.88 -0.44 19.85
N SER A 220 -5.84 -1.00 19.24
CA SER A 220 -4.83 -0.22 18.51
C SER A 220 -5.41 0.43 17.24
N ILE A 221 -6.34 -0.22 16.55
CA ILE A 221 -7.05 0.40 15.42
C ILE A 221 -7.92 1.56 15.91
N ALA A 222 -8.66 1.40 17.01
CA ALA A 222 -9.47 2.47 17.57
C ALA A 222 -8.60 3.69 17.93
N GLU A 223 -7.48 3.47 18.60
CA GLU A 223 -6.54 4.55 18.93
C GLU A 223 -5.92 5.20 17.68
N LEU A 224 -5.53 4.40 16.67
CA LEU A 224 -5.06 4.95 15.41
C LEU A 224 -6.10 5.88 14.78
N ARG A 225 -7.38 5.52 14.81
CA ARG A 225 -8.46 6.31 14.22
C ARG A 225 -8.74 7.63 14.94
N GLU A 226 -8.21 7.82 16.13
CA GLU A 226 -8.23 9.11 16.84
C GLU A 226 -7.04 10.01 16.45
N ARG A 227 -5.96 9.42 15.93
CA ARG A 227 -4.68 10.08 15.67
C ARG A 227 -4.40 10.36 14.20
N VAL A 228 -5.05 9.64 13.28
CA VAL A 228 -4.83 9.75 11.84
C VAL A 228 -6.13 10.07 11.09
N THR A 229 -6.03 10.49 9.83
CA THR A 229 -7.17 10.80 8.96
C THR A 229 -7.79 9.56 8.33
N CYS A 230 -6.97 8.54 8.06
CA CYS A 230 -7.41 7.26 7.49
C CYS A 230 -6.49 6.10 7.88
N VAL A 231 -7.07 4.91 7.96
CA VAL A 231 -6.37 3.65 8.23
C VAL A 231 -6.61 2.72 7.05
N PHE A 232 -5.53 2.26 6.41
CA PHE A 232 -5.57 1.20 5.41
C PHE A 232 -5.16 -0.13 6.05
N GLY A 233 -5.94 -1.18 5.86
CA GLY A 233 -5.73 -2.49 6.46
C GLY A 233 -5.88 -3.61 5.45
N TYR A 234 -4.86 -4.47 5.33
CA TYR A 234 -4.87 -5.55 4.33
C TYR A 234 -4.61 -6.92 4.93
N PHE A 235 -5.47 -7.88 4.56
CA PHE A 235 -5.39 -9.27 4.98
C PHE A 235 -4.80 -10.16 3.90
N SER A 236 -3.85 -11.01 4.29
CA SER A 236 -3.23 -11.97 3.38
C SER A 236 -4.22 -13.05 2.91
N ASN A 237 -4.11 -13.43 1.63
CA ASN A 237 -4.89 -14.51 1.01
C ASN A 237 -4.60 -15.93 1.57
N ARG A 238 -3.40 -16.15 2.15
CA ARG A 238 -3.04 -17.41 2.83
C ARG A 238 -3.94 -17.82 4.01
N PHE A 239 -4.95 -17.02 4.27
CA PHE A 239 -5.99 -17.25 5.24
C PHE A 239 -7.24 -17.96 4.66
N GLY A 240 -7.45 -18.12 3.35
CA GLY A 240 -8.75 -18.64 2.90
C GLY A 240 -8.81 -19.24 1.50
N GLY A 241 -8.95 -20.57 1.46
CA GLY A 241 -9.77 -21.27 0.48
C GLY A 241 -11.26 -21.11 0.82
N ASP A 242 -12.01 -22.20 1.02
CA ASP A 242 -13.47 -22.21 1.29
C ASP A 242 -13.97 -21.30 2.43
N ALA A 243 -13.08 -20.82 3.30
CA ALA A 243 -13.40 -19.91 4.41
C ALA A 243 -13.36 -18.41 4.02
N PHE A 244 -12.99 -18.05 2.79
CA PHE A 244 -12.96 -16.65 2.36
C PHE A 244 -14.32 -15.95 2.49
N PRO A 245 -15.47 -16.53 2.07
CA PRO A 245 -16.77 -15.87 2.19
C PRO A 245 -17.13 -15.47 3.64
N GLN A 246 -16.86 -16.34 4.61
CA GLN A 246 -17.15 -16.04 6.02
C GLN A 246 -16.29 -14.89 6.56
N ARG A 247 -15.02 -14.80 6.11
CA ARG A 247 -14.11 -13.73 6.52
C ARG A 247 -14.40 -12.44 5.78
N ALA A 248 -14.80 -12.53 4.52
CA ALA A 248 -15.31 -11.41 3.76
C ALA A 248 -16.51 -10.79 4.48
N ALA A 249 -17.45 -11.59 4.98
CA ALA A 249 -18.56 -11.11 5.79
C ALA A 249 -18.12 -10.42 7.10
N ILE A 250 -17.12 -10.96 7.81
CA ILE A 250 -16.56 -10.30 9.02
C ILE A 250 -15.95 -8.94 8.68
N LEU A 251 -15.18 -8.88 7.59
CA LEU A 251 -14.53 -7.65 7.14
C LEU A 251 -15.53 -6.63 6.62
N GLN A 252 -16.52 -7.05 5.83
CA GLN A 252 -17.65 -6.22 5.39
C GLN A 252 -18.37 -5.64 6.59
N GLY A 253 -18.72 -6.45 7.59
CA GLY A 253 -19.35 -5.93 8.81
C GLY A 253 -18.50 -4.89 9.55
N LEU A 254 -17.16 -4.95 9.46
CA LEU A 254 -16.28 -3.90 9.99
C LEU A 254 -16.28 -2.63 9.12
N VAL A 255 -16.33 -2.79 7.80
CA VAL A 255 -16.44 -1.69 6.83
C VAL A 255 -17.80 -1.00 6.95
N ASP A 256 -18.90 -1.74 6.99
CA ASP A 256 -20.27 -1.20 7.06
C ASP A 256 -20.54 -0.42 8.34
N ARG A 257 -19.94 -0.86 9.46
CA ARG A 257 -19.96 -0.10 10.73
C ARG A 257 -19.15 1.19 10.68
N ASN A 258 -18.32 1.37 9.66
CA ASN A 258 -17.38 2.48 9.52
C ASN A 258 -17.35 2.96 8.05
N PRO A 259 -18.49 3.40 7.50
CA PRO A 259 -18.58 3.75 6.10
C PRO A 259 -17.61 4.87 5.78
N HIS A 260 -17.01 4.78 4.60
CA HIS A 260 -16.13 5.82 4.09
C HIS A 260 -16.92 7.08 3.78
N PRO A 261 -16.39 8.28 4.10
CA PRO A 261 -16.97 9.50 3.60
C PRO A 261 -16.92 9.47 2.06
N THR A 262 -18.04 9.83 1.42
CA THR A 262 -18.06 10.16 0.00
C THR A 262 -17.03 11.25 -0.25
N PRO A 263 -16.27 11.21 -1.36
CA PRO A 263 -15.25 12.21 -1.61
C PRO A 263 -15.95 13.57 -1.78
N GLU A 264 -15.89 14.42 -0.75
CA GLU A 264 -15.80 15.85 -1.02
C GLU A 264 -14.52 16.01 -1.83
N ALA A 265 -14.66 16.60 -3.01
CA ALA A 265 -13.58 16.82 -3.96
C ALA A 265 -12.38 17.42 -3.22
N ASN A 266 -11.40 16.59 -2.88
CA ASN A 266 -10.08 17.09 -2.56
C ASN A 266 -9.59 17.68 -3.88
N PRO A 267 -9.35 19.00 -3.99
CA PRO A 267 -8.83 19.56 -5.20
C PRO A 267 -7.45 18.96 -5.38
N LEU A 268 -7.37 17.91 -6.21
CA LEU A 268 -6.13 17.55 -6.87
C LEU A 268 -5.67 18.84 -7.55
N LEU A 269 -4.59 19.41 -6.99
CA LEU A 269 -3.88 20.52 -7.58
C LEU A 269 -3.67 20.21 -9.07
N PRO A 270 -3.82 21.21 -9.96
CA PRO A 270 -3.84 21.00 -11.40
C PRO A 270 -2.62 20.21 -11.86
N THR A 271 -2.86 19.29 -12.79
CA THR A 271 -1.96 18.28 -13.36
C THR A 271 -0.79 18.87 -14.17
N SER A 272 -0.30 20.06 -13.81
CA SER A 272 0.78 20.78 -14.49
C SER A 272 2.01 20.93 -13.59
N GLN A 273 2.57 19.82 -13.09
CA GLN A 273 3.96 19.80 -12.59
C GLN A 273 4.56 18.39 -12.42
N LEU A 274 4.15 17.42 -13.24
CA LEU A 274 4.94 16.20 -13.49
C LEU A 274 6.11 16.52 -14.43
N CYS A 275 6.97 17.48 -14.04
CA CYS A 275 8.28 17.69 -14.65
C CYS A 275 9.33 17.39 -13.57
N ILE A 276 9.59 16.09 -13.36
CA ILE A 276 10.53 15.56 -12.35
C ILE A 276 12.01 15.80 -12.76
N PHE A 277 12.27 16.42 -13.91
CA PHE A 277 13.63 16.74 -14.38
C PHE A 277 13.78 18.23 -14.66
N CYS A 278 14.07 19.01 -13.61
CA CYS A 278 14.87 20.25 -13.73
C CYS A 278 15.25 20.73 -12.31
N ARG A 279 16.13 19.97 -11.65
CA ARG A 279 16.96 20.49 -10.56
C ARG A 279 18.38 19.95 -10.75
N ASN A 280 19.15 20.64 -11.60
CA ASN A 280 20.55 21.00 -11.33
C ASN A 280 21.04 21.99 -12.38
N GLU A 281 21.82 22.95 -11.90
CA GLU A 281 22.34 24.13 -12.60
C GLU A 281 23.32 23.78 -13.73
N SER A 282 23.47 24.73 -14.66
CA SER A 282 24.50 24.84 -15.71
C SER A 282 24.30 24.02 -17.00
N THR A 283 23.31 24.41 -17.81
CA THR A 283 23.51 24.49 -19.28
C THR A 283 22.39 25.34 -19.89
N ARG A 284 22.77 26.45 -20.53
CA ARG A 284 21.86 27.31 -21.29
C ARG A 284 21.38 26.54 -22.52
N CYS A 285 20.14 26.06 -22.52
CA CYS A 285 19.45 25.74 -23.77
C CYS A 285 18.81 27.02 -24.31
N ARG A 286 19.39 27.55 -25.40
CA ARG A 286 18.81 28.62 -26.21
C ARG A 286 17.55 28.06 -26.90
N CYS A 287 16.43 28.78 -26.82
CA CYS A 287 15.31 28.60 -27.74
C CYS A 287 15.72 29.13 -29.13
N PRO A 288 15.46 28.41 -30.23
CA PRO A 288 15.50 29.01 -31.56
C PRO A 288 14.26 29.88 -31.78
N ASP A 289 14.50 30.95 -32.53
CA ASP A 289 13.62 32.06 -32.83
C ASP A 289 12.24 31.70 -33.38
N GLN A 290 11.32 32.61 -33.07
CA GLN A 290 10.14 32.92 -33.84
C GLN A 290 10.55 33.20 -35.29
N THR A 291 10.02 32.45 -36.24
CA THR A 291 9.93 32.90 -37.62
C THR A 291 8.70 33.78 -37.75
N ASP A 292 8.95 35.06 -37.99
CA ASP A 292 8.10 35.91 -38.83
C ASP A 292 7.68 35.13 -40.08
N GLU A 293 6.40 35.21 -40.47
CA GLU A 293 6.02 35.53 -41.85
C GLU A 293 4.50 35.75 -41.98
N SER A 294 4.17 36.91 -42.55
CA SER A 294 2.93 37.39 -43.21
C SER A 294 1.66 37.64 -42.39
#